data_AF-A0A961YLM0-F1
#
_entry.id   AF-A0A961YLM0-F1
#
_cell.length_a   1.000
_cell.length_b   1.000
_cell.length_c   1.000
_cell.angle_alpha   90.00
_cell.angle_beta   90.00
_cell.angle_gamma   90.00
#
_symmetry.space_group_name_H-M   'P 1'
#
loop_
_entity.id
_entity.type
_entity.pdbx_description
1 polymer ?
#
loop_
_entity_poly.entity_id
_entity_poly.type
_entity_poly.pdbx_seq_one_letter_code
_entity_poly.pdbx_strand_id
1 'polypeptide(L)' 'MKYLHTMVRVTDLDESLKFYRDLLGLRETRRIENEKGRFTLVFLAP' A
#
# COMPACT_ATOMS: atom_id res chain seq x y z
N MET A 1 -17.35 17.01 2.42
CA MET A 1 -16.05 16.41 2.80
C MET A 1 -15.97 15.04 2.12
N LYS A 2 -14.88 14.71 1.40
CA LYS A 2 -14.75 13.42 0.69
C LYS A 2 -13.68 12.56 1.37
N TYR A 3 -14.00 11.31 1.66
CA TYR A 3 -13.02 10.34 2.12
C TYR A 3 -12.12 9.90 0.97
N LEU A 4 -10.80 9.95 1.18
CA LEU A 4 -9.83 9.67 0.11
C LEU A 4 -9.19 8.29 0.26
N HIS A 5 -8.70 7.93 1.45
CA HIS A 5 -8.03 6.65 1.70
C HIS A 5 -7.89 6.36 3.20
N THR A 6 -7.67 5.08 3.53
CA THR A 6 -7.17 4.64 4.84
C THR A 6 -5.69 4.30 4.74
N MET A 7 -4.92 4.53 5.81
CA MET A 7 -3.50 4.17 5.86
C MET A 7 -3.29 3.11 6.93
N VAL A 8 -2.63 2.01 6.53
CA VAL A 8 -2.25 0.90 7.41
C VAL A 8 -0.73 0.77 7.36
N ARG A 9 -0.09 0.78 8.53
CA ARG A 9 1.34 0.49 8.66
C ARG A 9 1.55 -1.01 8.76
N VAL A 10 2.51 -1.52 7.99
CA VAL A 10 2.83 -2.94 7.93
C VAL A 10 4.32 -3.15 8.22
N THR A 11 4.67 -4.32 8.71
CA THR A 11 6.06 -4.67 9.04
C THR A 11 6.78 -5.28 7.82
N ASP A 12 6.07 -6.09 7.03
CA ASP A 12 6.55 -6.69 5.79
C ASP A 12 5.65 -6.25 4.63
N LEU A 13 6.23 -5.55 3.65
CA LEU A 13 5.49 -5.01 2.52
C LEU A 13 5.10 -6.11 1.52
N ASP A 14 5.96 -7.10 1.30
CA ASP A 14 5.73 -8.15 0.31
C ASP A 14 4.65 -9.12 0.78
N GLU A 15 4.66 -9.50 2.06
CA GLU A 15 3.61 -10.33 2.64
C GLU A 15 2.26 -9.62 2.60
N SER A 16 2.24 -8.33 2.96
CA SER A 16 1.04 -7.50 2.90
C SER A 16 0.51 -7.38 1.47
N LEU A 17 1.39 -7.19 0.48
CA LEU A 17 0.98 -7.11 -0.92
C LEU A 17 0.39 -8.43 -1.43
N LYS A 18 0.89 -9.60 -1.01
CA LYS A 18 0.25 -10.88 -1.35
C LYS A 18 -1.19 -10.93 -0.83
N PHE A 19 -1.42 -10.51 0.41
CA PHE A 19 -2.78 -10.46 0.97
C PHE A 19 -3.68 -9.48 0.19
N TYR A 20 -3.27 -8.22 0.07
CA TYR A 20 -4.12 -7.20 -0.56
C TYR A 20 -4.31 -7.41 -2.07
N ARG A 21 -3.28 -7.89 -2.78
CA ARG A 21 -3.32 -8.09 -4.23
C ARG A 21 -3.93 -9.42 -4.62
N ASP A 22 -3.41 -10.51 -4.05
CA ASP A 22 -3.74 -11.85 -4.53
C ASP A 22 -5.00 -12.41 -3.86
N LEU A 23 -5.24 -12.08 -2.58
CA LEU A 23 -6.42 -12.56 -1.85
C LEU A 23 -7.60 -11.58 -1.90
N LEU A 24 -7.33 -10.27 -1.76
CA LEU A 24 -8.37 -9.23 -1.83
C LEU A 24 -8.58 -8.65 -3.24
N GLY A 25 -7.72 -8.98 -4.20
CA GLY A 25 -7.86 -8.57 -5.60
C GLY A 25 -7.55 -7.10 -5.89
N LEU A 26 -6.94 -6.37 -4.94
CA LEU A 26 -6.57 -4.97 -5.15
C LEU A 26 -5.35 -4.85 -6.05
N ARG A 27 -5.22 -3.72 -6.73
CA ARG A 27 -4.10 -3.43 -7.63
C ARG A 27 -3.31 -2.23 -7.14
N GLU A 28 -2.01 -2.31 -7.32
CA GLU A 28 -1.13 -1.17 -7.06
C GLU A 28 -1.42 -0.06 -8.07
N THR A 29 -1.79 1.11 -7.55
CA THR A 29 -2.09 2.30 -8.37
C THR A 29 -0.97 3.33 -8.30
N ARG A 30 -0.24 3.36 -7.17
CA ARG A 30 0.86 4.29 -6.95
C ARG A 30 1.81 3.77 -5.88
N ARG A 31 3.10 4.01 -6.09
CA ARG A 31 4.16 3.77 -5.11
C ARG A 31 5.03 4.99 -4.97
N ILE A 32 5.47 5.24 -3.73
CA ILE A 32 6.41 6.31 -3.39
C ILE A 32 7.46 5.71 -2.47
N GLU A 33 8.72 5.82 -2.86
CA GLU A 33 9.86 5.37 -2.08
C GLU A 33 10.68 6.59 -1.65
N ASN A 34 11.04 6.64 -0.37
CA ASN A 34 11.85 7.71 0.17
C ASN A 34 12.99 7.11 1.00
N GLU A 35 14.16 7.01 0.39
CA GLU A 35 15.36 6.47 1.04
C GLU A 35 15.79 7.30 2.25
N LYS A 36 15.78 8.64 2.13
CA LYS A 36 16.16 9.54 3.23
C LYS A 36 15.22 9.40 4.43
N GLY A 37 13.93 9.28 4.16
CA GLY A 37 12.89 9.06 5.16
C GLY A 37 12.77 7.61 5.61
N ARG A 38 13.43 6.67 4.92
CA ARG A 38 13.39 5.22 5.15
C ARG A 38 11.96 4.66 5.20
N PHE A 39 11.12 5.05 4.24
CA PHE A 39 9.76 4.54 4.12
C PHE A 39 9.34 4.31 2.67
N THR A 40 8.37 3.42 2.50
CA THR A 40 7.69 3.13 1.24
C THR A 40 6.19 3.23 1.44
N LEU A 41 5.50 3.98 0.57
CA LEU A 41 4.05 4.07 0.51
C LEU A 41 3.56 3.33 -0.73
N VAL A 42 2.57 2.45 -0.56
CA VAL A 42 1.91 1.76 -1.67
C VAL A 42 0.41 1.99 -1.55
N PHE A 43 -0.20 2.51 -2.62
CA PHE A 43 -1.63 2.77 -2.70
C PHE A 43 -2.29 1.67 -3.53
N LEU A 44 -3.33 1.06 -2.96
CA LEU A 44 -4.07 -0.03 -3.56
C LEU A 44 -5.53 0.36 -3.79
N ALA A 45 -6.09 -0.06 -4.92
CA ALA A 45 -7.50 0.13 -5.25
C ALA A 45 -8.01 -1.03 -6.14
N PRO A 46 -9.33 -1.29 -6.20
CA PRO A 46 -9.92 -2.28 -7.12
C PRO A 46 -9.62 -2.01 -8.60
#